data_AF-A0A1G8TI42-F1
#
_entry.id   AF-A0A1G8TI42-F1
#
_cell.length_a   1.000
_cell.length_b   1.000
_cell.length_c   1.000
_cell.angle_alpha   90.00
_cell.angle_beta   90.00
_cell.angle_gamma   90.00
#
_symmetry.space_group_name_H-M   'P 1'
#
loop_
_entity.id
_entity.type
_entity.pdbx_description
1 polymer ?
#
loop_
_entity_poly.entity_id
_entity_poly.type
_entity_poly.pdbx_seq_one_letter_code
_entity_poly.pdbx_strand_id
1 'polypeptide(L)'
;MNEGCLKPIEIHAPNGSMINPNYPAAVISGNTEVSQAIADTLYGALGVIAGSQGTMTNFVYGNARIQNYETICGGTGAGEGFDGASAVHSHMTNTRMTDPEVLETRFPVRVEEFSIRKGSGGHGKWSGGNGITRRLRFLEEMTATVLSSHRQVPPHGAAGGDAGQSGENHVERADGTVVRLKGNDEALMAPGDIFVMNTPGGGGYGKDETK
;
A
#
# COMPACT_ATOMS: atom_id res chain seq x y z
N MET A 1 16.20 19.11 5.73
CA MET A 1 16.07 18.38 7.02
C MET A 1 17.46 17.99 7.47
N ASN A 2 17.79 18.13 8.77
CA ASN A 2 19.09 17.74 9.32
C ASN A 2 18.90 17.07 10.70
N GLU A 3 19.98 16.52 11.27
CA GLU A 3 19.96 15.82 12.56
C GLU A 3 19.53 16.71 13.75
N GLY A 4 19.62 18.03 13.61
CA GLY A 4 19.20 18.98 14.64
C GLY A 4 17.73 18.84 15.05
N CYS A 5 16.87 18.41 14.12
CA CYS A 5 15.44 18.16 14.38
C CYS A 5 15.20 16.97 15.32
N LEU A 6 16.16 16.06 15.47
CA LEU A 6 16.06 14.87 16.33
C LEU A 6 16.63 15.10 17.74
N LYS A 7 17.43 16.16 17.95
CA LYS A 7 18.02 16.49 19.26
C LYS A 7 17.02 16.55 20.42
N PRO A 8 15.78 17.07 20.28
CA PRO A 8 14.83 17.11 21.39
C PRO A 8 14.02 15.80 21.56
N ILE A 9 14.26 14.79 20.73
CA ILE A 9 13.47 13.55 20.72
C ILE A 9 14.26 12.44 21.42
N GLU A 10 13.68 11.85 22.46
CA GLU A 10 14.18 10.63 23.08
C GLU A 10 13.52 9.42 22.40
N ILE A 11 14.34 8.51 21.83
CA ILE A 11 13.85 7.32 21.13
C ILE A 11 14.10 6.08 21.99
N HIS A 12 13.02 5.50 22.50
CA HIS A 12 13.06 4.22 23.20
C HIS A 12 12.65 3.09 22.25
N ALA A 13 13.64 2.34 21.73
CA ALA A 13 13.41 1.19 20.88
C ALA A 13 13.97 -0.09 21.56
N PRO A 14 13.13 -0.90 22.24
CA PRO A 14 13.60 -2.05 22.99
C PRO A 14 14.38 -3.04 22.12
N ASN A 15 15.53 -3.52 22.60
CA ASN A 15 16.36 -4.51 21.89
C ASN A 15 15.57 -5.80 21.64
N GLY A 16 15.65 -6.32 20.41
CA GLY A 16 14.91 -7.51 19.98
C GLY A 16 13.44 -7.27 19.63
N SER A 17 12.97 -6.01 19.66
CA SER A 17 11.61 -5.67 19.21
C SER A 17 11.51 -5.64 17.67
N MET A 18 10.28 -5.56 17.15
CA MET A 18 10.01 -5.46 15.70
C MET A 18 10.72 -4.26 15.04
N ILE A 19 10.93 -3.17 15.79
CA ILE A 19 11.54 -1.92 15.31
C ILE A 19 13.03 -1.80 15.69
N ASN A 20 13.56 -2.72 16.49
CA ASN A 20 14.99 -2.83 16.83
C ASN A 20 15.38 -4.32 16.92
N PRO A 21 15.37 -5.04 15.78
CA PRO A 21 15.60 -6.47 15.76
C PRO A 21 17.09 -6.81 15.91
N ASN A 22 17.40 -7.98 16.48
CA ASN A 22 18.76 -8.48 16.58
C ASN A 22 19.14 -9.29 15.32
N TYR A 23 20.39 -9.17 14.88
CA TYR A 23 20.94 -10.08 13.87
C TYR A 23 20.79 -11.55 14.33
N PRO A 24 20.40 -12.50 13.46
CA PRO A 24 20.22 -12.43 12.00
C PRO A 24 18.75 -12.25 11.54
N ALA A 25 17.89 -11.57 12.32
CA ALA A 25 16.49 -11.39 11.95
C ALA A 25 16.34 -10.72 10.56
N ALA A 26 15.35 -11.17 9.79
CA ALA A 26 15.06 -10.63 8.47
C ALA A 26 14.38 -9.26 8.59
N VAL A 27 14.90 -8.26 7.86
CA VAL A 27 14.47 -6.84 7.95
C VAL A 27 14.01 -6.24 6.62
N ILE A 28 13.77 -7.07 5.60
CA ILE A 28 13.47 -6.61 4.24
C ILE A 28 12.22 -5.70 4.16
N SER A 29 11.24 -5.92 5.04
CA SER A 29 10.01 -5.13 5.12
C SER A 29 10.10 -3.90 6.02
N GLY A 30 11.28 -3.61 6.59
CA GLY A 30 11.48 -2.52 7.55
C GLY A 30 11.07 -1.17 6.97
N ASN A 31 11.62 -0.80 5.82
CA ASN A 31 11.32 0.48 5.17
C ASN A 31 9.90 0.57 4.62
N THR A 32 9.33 -0.55 4.16
CA THR A 32 8.15 -0.57 3.29
C THR A 32 6.85 -0.78 4.03
N GLU A 33 6.89 -1.56 5.11
CA GLU A 33 5.72 -1.89 5.91
C GLU A 33 5.87 -1.36 7.35
N VAL A 34 6.99 -1.66 8.01
CA VAL A 34 7.18 -1.28 9.42
C VAL A 34 7.27 0.24 9.59
N SER A 35 8.03 0.94 8.75
CA SER A 35 8.11 2.40 8.80
C SER A 35 6.78 3.09 8.49
N GLN A 36 5.95 2.53 7.60
CA GLN A 36 4.60 3.02 7.34
C GLN A 36 3.72 2.86 8.59
N ALA A 37 3.76 1.68 9.22
CA ALA A 37 3.02 1.43 10.46
C ALA A 37 3.47 2.36 11.61
N ILE A 38 4.78 2.63 11.74
CA ILE A 38 5.29 3.59 12.71
C ILE A 38 4.76 5.00 12.42
N ALA A 39 4.81 5.45 11.16
CA ALA A 39 4.31 6.77 10.76
C ALA A 39 2.81 6.91 11.08
N ASP A 40 1.98 5.95 10.65
CA ASP A 40 0.54 5.94 10.94
C ASP A 40 0.27 5.89 12.45
N THR A 41 1.06 5.14 13.23
CA THR A 41 0.93 5.09 14.69
C THR A 41 1.21 6.44 15.34
N LEU A 42 2.28 7.13 14.91
CA LEU A 42 2.63 8.45 15.43
C LEU A 42 1.56 9.49 15.09
N TYR A 43 1.07 9.47 13.84
CA TYR A 43 -0.02 10.34 13.40
C TYR A 43 -1.32 10.09 14.16
N GLY A 44 -1.68 8.83 14.37
CA GLY A 44 -2.83 8.44 15.17
C GLY A 44 -2.69 8.87 16.63
N ALA A 45 -1.51 8.72 17.22
CA ALA A 45 -1.23 9.16 18.60
C ALA A 45 -1.33 10.68 18.76
N LEU A 46 -0.95 11.46 17.75
CA LEU A 46 -1.12 12.91 17.72
C LEU A 46 -2.56 13.33 17.41
N GLY A 47 -3.39 12.44 16.87
CA GLY A 47 -4.78 12.71 16.52
C GLY A 47 -4.96 13.67 15.34
N VAL A 48 -3.96 13.81 14.47
CA VAL A 48 -3.94 14.83 13.40
C VAL A 48 -4.46 14.34 12.05
N ILE A 49 -4.42 13.04 11.81
CA ILE A 49 -4.87 12.40 10.56
C ILE A 49 -5.30 10.96 10.87
N ALA A 50 -6.30 10.46 10.15
CA ALA A 50 -6.71 9.06 10.15
C ALA A 50 -5.64 8.16 9.48
N GLY A 51 -5.81 6.83 9.59
CA GLY A 51 -4.91 5.87 8.97
C GLY A 51 -4.86 6.01 7.44
N SER A 52 -3.66 6.01 6.86
CA SER A 52 -3.48 5.95 5.41
C SER A 52 -3.38 4.49 4.94
N GLN A 53 -3.05 4.24 3.67
CA GLN A 53 -2.89 2.88 3.16
C GLN A 53 -1.89 2.02 3.95
N GLY A 54 -0.97 2.63 4.72
CA GLY A 54 -0.07 1.96 5.66
C GLY A 54 0.90 0.95 5.05
N THR A 55 1.11 1.00 3.74
CA THR A 55 2.02 0.13 2.98
C THR A 55 2.58 0.88 1.79
N MET A 56 3.83 0.61 1.41
CA MET A 56 4.37 1.04 0.11
C MET A 56 3.89 0.14 -1.04
N THR A 57 3.29 -1.02 -0.69
CA THR A 57 2.87 -2.09 -1.60
C THR A 57 3.99 -2.47 -2.56
N ASN A 58 4.93 -3.27 -2.08
CA ASN A 58 6.00 -3.78 -2.91
C ASN A 58 5.47 -4.84 -3.86
N PHE A 59 5.62 -4.58 -5.14
CA PHE A 59 5.28 -5.52 -6.19
C PHE A 59 6.53 -5.78 -7.03
N VAL A 60 7.04 -7.00 -6.91
CA VAL A 60 8.23 -7.45 -7.62
C VAL A 60 7.81 -8.55 -8.56
N TYR A 61 8.31 -8.52 -9.78
CA TYR A 61 8.11 -9.64 -10.69
C TYR A 61 9.25 -9.79 -11.66
N GLY A 62 9.45 -11.00 -12.15
CA GLY A 62 10.51 -11.27 -13.10
C GLY A 62 10.75 -12.75 -13.34
N ASN A 63 11.82 -13.02 -14.07
CA ASN A 63 12.32 -14.35 -14.38
C ASN A 63 13.86 -14.32 -14.38
N ALA A 64 14.50 -15.36 -14.93
CA ALA A 64 15.96 -15.46 -14.98
C ALA A 64 16.65 -14.33 -15.76
N ARG A 65 15.91 -13.58 -16.58
CA ARG A 65 16.46 -12.60 -17.54
C ARG A 65 16.16 -11.16 -17.16
N ILE A 66 15.01 -10.90 -16.56
CA ILE A 66 14.51 -9.56 -16.25
C ILE A 66 13.79 -9.53 -14.91
N GLN A 67 13.90 -8.41 -14.21
CA GLN A 67 13.25 -8.16 -12.93
C GLN A 67 12.74 -6.73 -12.92
N ASN A 68 11.52 -6.55 -12.42
CA ASN A 68 10.95 -5.24 -12.14
C ASN A 68 10.59 -5.15 -10.65
N TYR A 69 10.69 -3.94 -10.10
CA TYR A 69 10.29 -3.63 -8.75
C TYR A 69 9.52 -2.32 -8.74
N GLU A 70 8.29 -2.39 -8.26
CA GLU A 70 7.39 -1.26 -8.14
C GLU A 70 6.91 -1.12 -6.70
N THR A 71 6.62 0.13 -6.34
CA THR A 71 5.80 0.46 -5.18
C THR A 71 4.49 0.98 -5.73
N ILE A 72 3.37 0.65 -5.09
CA ILE A 72 2.04 0.93 -5.62
C ILE A 72 1.29 1.83 -4.63
N CYS A 73 0.67 2.88 -5.16
CA CYS A 73 0.01 3.91 -4.35
C CYS A 73 -1.36 3.48 -3.82
N GLY A 74 -1.93 4.29 -2.92
CA GLY A 74 -3.23 4.02 -2.29
C GLY A 74 -3.89 5.29 -1.79
N GLY A 75 -4.82 5.15 -0.86
CA GLY A 75 -5.51 6.29 -0.23
C GLY A 75 -4.77 6.81 1.00
N THR A 76 -4.77 8.13 1.21
CA THR A 76 -4.32 8.73 2.49
C THR A 76 -5.48 8.91 3.45
N GLY A 77 -5.20 8.93 4.75
CA GLY A 77 -6.18 9.31 5.75
C GLY A 77 -6.63 10.77 5.60
N ALA A 78 -7.85 11.06 6.06
CA ALA A 78 -8.36 12.43 6.21
C ALA A 78 -7.93 13.03 7.55
N GLY A 79 -8.02 14.36 7.68
CA GLY A 79 -7.76 15.07 8.93
C GLY A 79 -8.71 16.23 9.13
N GLU A 80 -8.55 16.95 10.24
CA GLU A 80 -9.38 18.12 10.52
C GLU A 80 -9.15 19.20 9.44
N GLY A 81 -10.21 19.48 8.67
CA GLY A 81 -10.21 20.48 7.61
C GLY A 81 -9.84 19.97 6.23
N PHE A 82 -9.54 18.68 6.04
CA PHE A 82 -9.14 18.15 4.72
C PHE A 82 -9.50 16.66 4.50
N ASP A 83 -9.94 16.36 3.28
CA ASP A 83 -10.09 14.99 2.79
C ASP A 83 -8.73 14.36 2.49
N GLY A 84 -8.69 13.02 2.53
CA GLY A 84 -7.53 12.26 2.09
C GLY A 84 -7.35 12.27 0.58
N ALA A 85 -6.10 12.27 0.13
CA ALA A 85 -5.75 12.21 -1.29
C ALA A 85 -5.89 10.76 -1.81
N SER A 86 -6.51 10.62 -2.98
CA SER A 86 -6.68 9.31 -3.64
C SER A 86 -5.48 8.99 -4.54
N ALA A 87 -5.10 7.72 -4.62
CA ALA A 87 -4.09 7.20 -5.54
C ALA A 87 -2.71 7.88 -5.45
N VAL A 88 -2.26 8.19 -4.23
CA VAL A 88 -0.94 8.80 -4.00
C VAL A 88 -0.05 7.94 -3.12
N HIS A 89 1.26 8.09 -3.30
CA HIS A 89 2.21 7.57 -2.35
C HIS A 89 2.21 8.42 -1.08
N SER A 90 2.20 7.78 0.08
CA SER A 90 2.03 8.44 1.38
C SER A 90 3.26 8.22 2.29
N HIS A 91 3.48 9.15 3.21
CA HIS A 91 4.46 9.06 4.29
C HIS A 91 5.87 8.67 3.83
N MET A 92 6.28 7.42 4.06
CA MET A 92 7.65 6.91 3.91
C MET A 92 8.02 6.54 2.47
N THR A 93 7.33 7.12 1.49
CA THR A 93 7.58 6.85 0.07
C THR A 93 8.19 8.05 -0.64
N ASN A 94 9.12 7.81 -1.56
CA ASN A 94 9.78 8.85 -2.38
C ASN A 94 9.80 8.51 -3.88
N THR A 95 9.00 7.52 -4.29
CA THR A 95 8.93 7.02 -5.65
C THR A 95 7.85 7.74 -6.45
N ARG A 96 8.03 7.76 -7.77
CA ARG A 96 6.97 8.07 -8.73
C ARG A 96 6.63 6.80 -9.48
N MET A 97 5.37 6.70 -9.90
CA MET A 97 4.97 5.57 -10.73
C MET A 97 5.57 5.68 -12.13
N THR A 98 5.89 4.53 -12.72
CA THR A 98 6.35 4.45 -14.11
C THR A 98 5.14 4.53 -15.03
N ASP A 99 5.24 5.32 -16.11
CA ASP A 99 4.18 5.41 -17.11
C ASP A 99 3.89 4.03 -17.73
N PRO A 100 2.61 3.67 -17.96
CA PRO A 100 2.25 2.37 -18.55
C PRO A 100 2.99 2.07 -19.85
N GLU A 101 3.11 3.04 -20.77
CA GLU A 101 3.81 2.86 -22.04
C GLU A 101 5.29 2.49 -21.86
N VAL A 102 5.95 3.11 -20.86
CA VAL A 102 7.35 2.82 -20.53
C VAL A 102 7.47 1.44 -19.90
N LEU A 103 6.53 1.07 -19.04
CA LEU A 103 6.48 -0.25 -18.39
C LEU A 103 6.33 -1.37 -19.44
N GLU A 104 5.33 -1.26 -20.31
CA GLU A 104 5.01 -2.25 -21.35
C GLU A 104 6.12 -2.37 -22.40
N THR A 105 6.87 -1.30 -22.65
CA THR A 105 8.03 -1.33 -23.56
C THR A 105 9.22 -2.09 -22.95
N ARG A 106 9.38 -2.01 -21.62
CA ARG A 106 10.55 -2.56 -20.92
C ARG A 106 10.35 -3.98 -20.40
N PHE A 107 9.11 -4.36 -20.10
CA PHE A 107 8.78 -5.63 -19.50
C PHE A 107 7.64 -6.30 -20.28
N PRO A 108 7.63 -7.64 -20.40
CA PRO A 108 6.61 -8.40 -21.11
C PRO A 108 5.34 -8.51 -20.26
N VAL A 109 4.73 -7.35 -20.01
CA VAL A 109 3.49 -7.19 -19.28
C VAL A 109 2.62 -6.18 -20.02
N ARG A 110 1.31 -6.19 -19.74
CA ARG A 110 0.35 -5.19 -20.22
C ARG A 110 -0.48 -4.66 -19.06
N VAL A 111 -0.61 -3.35 -18.96
CA VAL A 111 -1.46 -2.69 -17.98
C VAL A 111 -2.89 -2.68 -18.53
N GLU A 112 -3.72 -3.60 -18.06
CA GLU A 112 -5.12 -3.73 -18.49
C GLU A 112 -6.02 -2.70 -17.80
N GLU A 113 -5.69 -2.37 -16.56
CA GLU A 113 -6.38 -1.32 -15.81
C GLU A 113 -5.42 -0.68 -14.84
N PHE A 114 -5.54 0.64 -14.72
CA PHE A 114 -4.99 1.38 -13.62
C PHE A 114 -5.91 2.56 -13.31
N SER A 115 -6.76 2.40 -12.28
CA SER A 115 -7.87 3.32 -12.00
C SER A 115 -8.01 3.58 -10.50
N ILE A 116 -8.72 4.66 -10.13
CA ILE A 116 -9.07 4.92 -8.73
C ILE A 116 -10.16 3.94 -8.28
N ARG A 117 -9.93 3.25 -7.17
CA ARG A 117 -10.88 2.32 -6.53
C ARG A 117 -11.92 3.11 -5.74
N LYS A 118 -12.89 3.70 -6.43
CA LYS A 118 -13.90 4.58 -5.84
C LYS A 118 -14.68 3.90 -4.71
N GLY A 119 -14.91 4.63 -3.62
CA GLY A 119 -15.62 4.15 -2.43
C GLY A 119 -14.76 3.30 -1.48
N SER A 120 -13.44 3.21 -1.73
CA SER A 120 -12.52 2.50 -0.82
C SER A 120 -12.06 3.37 0.36
N GLY A 121 -12.15 4.70 0.25
CA GLY A 121 -11.89 5.60 1.37
C GLY A 121 -12.99 5.53 2.44
N GLY A 122 -12.60 5.65 3.71
CA GLY A 122 -13.52 5.70 4.84
C GLY A 122 -14.31 7.01 4.86
N HIS A 123 -15.57 6.92 5.25
CA HIS A 123 -16.45 8.08 5.35
C HIS A 123 -16.24 8.85 6.66
N GLY A 124 -16.53 10.14 6.65
CA GLY A 124 -16.48 11.02 7.81
C GLY A 124 -16.90 12.41 7.40
N LYS A 125 -16.81 13.38 8.31
CA LYS A 125 -16.92 14.80 7.94
C LYS A 125 -15.90 15.16 6.85
N TRP A 126 -14.71 14.56 6.94
CA TRP A 126 -13.73 14.52 5.86
C TRP A 126 -13.50 13.07 5.46
N SER A 127 -13.56 12.79 4.16
CA SER A 127 -13.47 11.45 3.59
C SER A 127 -12.02 11.04 3.39
N GLY A 128 -11.69 9.80 3.70
CA GLY A 128 -10.40 9.21 3.37
C GLY A 128 -10.20 9.09 1.86
N GLY A 129 -8.95 9.11 1.43
CA GLY A 129 -8.58 8.92 0.03
C GLY A 129 -8.91 7.51 -0.46
N ASN A 130 -9.23 7.39 -1.74
CA ASN A 130 -9.43 6.09 -2.36
C ASN A 130 -8.10 5.46 -2.76
N GLY A 131 -8.01 4.14 -2.64
CA GLY A 131 -6.95 3.35 -3.24
C GLY A 131 -7.07 3.26 -4.76
N ILE A 132 -6.38 2.29 -5.36
CA ILE A 132 -6.41 2.03 -6.80
C ILE A 132 -6.77 0.58 -7.09
N THR A 133 -7.26 0.36 -8.30
CA THR A 133 -7.32 -0.94 -8.95
C THR A 133 -6.23 -0.99 -10.00
N ARG A 134 -5.36 -2.00 -9.95
CA ARG A 134 -4.33 -2.25 -10.95
C ARG A 134 -4.41 -3.69 -11.45
N ARG A 135 -4.52 -3.86 -12.76
CA ARG A 135 -4.58 -5.17 -13.44
C ARG A 135 -3.40 -5.28 -14.40
N LEU A 136 -2.49 -6.20 -14.12
CA LEU A 136 -1.28 -6.39 -14.92
C LEU A 136 -1.28 -7.79 -15.54
N ARG A 137 -1.45 -7.86 -16.85
CA ARG A 137 -1.35 -9.11 -17.61
C ARG A 137 0.12 -9.45 -17.85
N PHE A 138 0.48 -10.69 -17.61
CA PHE A 138 1.81 -11.22 -17.92
C PHE A 138 1.83 -11.80 -19.34
N LEU A 139 2.88 -11.51 -20.11
CA LEU A 139 3.05 -11.99 -21.49
C LEU A 139 4.14 -13.07 -21.60
N GLU A 140 4.91 -13.27 -20.54
CA GLU A 140 5.90 -14.33 -20.38
C GLU A 140 5.74 -14.99 -19.00
N GLU A 141 6.31 -16.18 -18.85
CA GLU A 141 6.40 -16.84 -17.55
C GLU A 141 7.27 -16.04 -16.58
N MET A 142 6.72 -15.75 -15.40
CA MET A 142 7.36 -14.97 -14.35
C MET A 142 6.93 -15.43 -12.97
N THR A 143 7.73 -15.10 -11.96
CA THR A 143 7.27 -15.10 -10.57
C THR A 143 6.87 -13.67 -10.20
N ALA A 144 5.67 -13.50 -9.66
CA ALA A 144 5.21 -12.24 -9.08
C ALA A 144 5.14 -12.40 -7.55
N THR A 145 5.85 -11.54 -6.83
CA THR A 145 5.86 -11.49 -5.37
C THR A 145 5.27 -10.17 -4.91
N VAL A 146 4.40 -10.24 -3.91
CA VAL A 146 3.81 -9.07 -3.28
C VAL A 146 4.13 -9.05 -1.78
N LEU A 147 4.50 -7.88 -1.30
CA LEU A 147 4.58 -7.56 0.12
C LEU A 147 3.77 -6.29 0.37
N SER A 148 2.65 -6.45 1.08
CA SER A 148 1.64 -5.42 1.25
C SER A 148 0.84 -5.63 2.54
N SER A 149 0.72 -4.58 3.35
CA SER A 149 -0.09 -4.59 4.57
C SER A 149 -1.56 -4.25 4.31
N HIS A 150 -2.35 -4.12 5.38
CA HIS A 150 -3.79 -3.78 5.31
C HIS A 150 -4.63 -4.72 4.41
N ARG A 151 -4.31 -6.02 4.44
CA ARG A 151 -5.14 -7.10 3.85
C ARG A 151 -6.10 -7.74 4.86
N GLN A 152 -5.83 -7.55 6.15
CA GLN A 152 -6.63 -8.11 7.26
C GLN A 152 -7.20 -6.99 8.15
N VAL A 153 -6.35 -6.04 8.56
CA VAL A 153 -6.75 -4.90 9.39
C VAL A 153 -6.97 -3.68 8.50
N PRO A 154 -8.15 -3.04 8.51
CA PRO A 154 -8.41 -1.87 7.69
C PRO A 154 -7.65 -0.63 8.20
N PRO A 155 -7.33 0.34 7.32
CA PRO A 155 -6.90 1.68 7.73
C PRO A 155 -7.94 2.33 8.64
N HIS A 156 -7.54 2.67 9.86
CA HIS A 156 -8.47 3.14 10.88
C HIS A 156 -8.98 4.57 10.59
N GLY A 157 -10.25 4.84 10.89
CA GLY A 157 -10.77 6.21 10.93
C GLY A 157 -10.33 6.94 12.21
N ALA A 158 -10.52 8.26 12.25
CA ALA A 158 -10.19 9.10 13.40
C ALA A 158 -11.32 10.05 13.78
N ALA A 159 -11.37 10.47 15.05
CA ALA A 159 -12.38 11.39 15.58
C ALA A 159 -13.85 11.01 15.26
N GLY A 160 -14.15 9.72 15.12
CA GLY A 160 -15.47 9.21 14.78
C GLY A 160 -15.75 9.01 13.28
N GLY A 161 -14.74 9.16 12.42
CA GLY A 161 -14.80 8.73 11.03
C GLY A 161 -14.69 7.19 10.88
N ASP A 162 -15.23 6.68 9.78
CA ASP A 162 -15.23 5.27 9.40
C ASP A 162 -13.85 4.84 8.86
N ALA A 163 -13.56 3.55 8.99
CA ALA A 163 -12.34 2.94 8.46
C ALA A 163 -12.34 2.91 6.92
N GLY A 164 -11.16 3.00 6.32
CA GLY A 164 -10.96 2.72 4.90
C GLY A 164 -11.08 1.23 4.61
N GLN A 165 -11.35 0.87 3.36
CA GLN A 165 -11.38 -0.53 2.95
C GLN A 165 -9.95 -1.11 2.89
N SER A 166 -9.81 -2.35 3.36
CA SER A 166 -8.61 -3.17 3.15
C SER A 166 -8.32 -3.37 1.66
N GLY A 167 -7.05 -3.59 1.34
CA GLY A 167 -6.63 -4.01 0.01
C GLY A 167 -6.87 -5.50 -0.22
N GLU A 168 -6.76 -5.94 -1.46
CA GLU A 168 -6.84 -7.35 -1.86
C GLU A 168 -5.94 -7.62 -3.07
N ASN A 169 -5.38 -8.84 -3.12
CA ASN A 169 -4.55 -9.32 -4.22
C ASN A 169 -5.14 -10.64 -4.74
N HIS A 170 -5.13 -10.84 -6.05
CA HIS A 170 -5.47 -12.13 -6.65
C HIS A 170 -4.88 -12.27 -8.05
N VAL A 171 -4.79 -13.51 -8.52
CA VAL A 171 -4.48 -13.83 -9.91
C VAL A 171 -5.75 -14.32 -10.60
N GLU A 172 -6.08 -13.70 -11.72
CA GLU A 172 -7.02 -14.24 -12.69
C GLU A 172 -6.21 -15.06 -13.70
N ARG A 173 -6.46 -16.36 -13.73
CA ARG A 173 -5.81 -17.31 -14.64
C ARG A 173 -6.40 -17.20 -16.03
N ALA A 174 -5.62 -17.53 -17.05
CA ALA A 174 -6.08 -17.53 -18.45
C ALA A 174 -7.29 -18.48 -18.70
N ASP A 175 -7.47 -19.51 -17.86
CA ASP A 175 -8.63 -20.42 -17.90
C ASP A 175 -9.87 -19.88 -17.16
N GLY A 176 -9.79 -18.67 -16.59
CA GLY A 176 -10.86 -18.01 -15.85
C GLY A 176 -10.86 -18.28 -14.34
N THR A 177 -9.96 -19.14 -13.83
CA THR A 177 -9.87 -19.43 -12.39
C THR A 177 -9.30 -18.24 -11.63
N VAL A 178 -9.81 -17.97 -10.42
CA VAL A 178 -9.29 -16.90 -9.56
C VAL A 178 -8.58 -17.47 -8.34
N VAL A 179 -7.32 -17.06 -8.13
CA VAL A 179 -6.50 -17.46 -6.99
C VAL A 179 -6.27 -16.25 -6.10
N ARG A 180 -6.84 -16.26 -4.89
CA ARG A 180 -6.65 -15.19 -3.90
C ARG A 180 -5.26 -15.28 -3.27
N LEU A 181 -4.61 -14.14 -3.11
CA LEU A 181 -3.28 -14.03 -2.51
C LEU A 181 -3.33 -13.23 -1.22
N LYS A 182 -2.41 -13.54 -0.30
CA LYS A 182 -2.20 -12.80 0.94
C LYS A 182 -1.45 -11.48 0.66
N GLY A 183 -1.19 -10.74 1.75
CA GLY A 183 -0.38 -9.53 1.70
C GLY A 183 1.10 -9.79 1.41
N ASN A 184 1.61 -10.92 1.92
CA ASN A 184 2.97 -11.43 1.75
C ASN A 184 2.89 -12.78 1.01
N ASP A 185 2.92 -12.75 -0.31
CA ASP A 185 2.64 -13.93 -1.11
C ASP A 185 3.39 -13.89 -2.45
N GLU A 186 3.40 -15.02 -3.14
CA GLU A 186 3.95 -15.14 -4.48
C GLU A 186 3.10 -16.03 -5.39
N ALA A 187 3.20 -15.80 -6.69
CA ALA A 187 2.55 -16.61 -7.70
C ALA A 187 3.45 -16.78 -8.92
N LEU A 188 3.52 -18.00 -9.44
CA LEU A 188 3.95 -18.22 -10.81
C LEU A 188 2.84 -17.74 -11.75
N MET A 189 3.22 -16.89 -12.70
CA MET A 189 2.37 -16.28 -13.69
C MET A 189 2.67 -16.92 -15.04
N ALA A 190 1.64 -17.45 -15.71
CA ALA A 190 1.74 -17.89 -17.09
C ALA A 190 1.38 -16.75 -18.06
N PRO A 191 1.81 -16.81 -19.33
CA PRO A 191 1.34 -15.88 -20.36
C PRO A 191 -0.19 -15.86 -20.43
N GLY A 192 -0.77 -14.68 -20.32
CA GLY A 192 -2.22 -14.47 -20.30
C GLY A 192 -2.81 -14.28 -18.91
N ASP A 193 -2.15 -14.73 -17.84
CA ASP A 193 -2.60 -14.50 -16.46
C ASP A 193 -2.55 -13.01 -16.10
N ILE A 194 -3.46 -12.57 -15.23
CA ILE A 194 -3.55 -11.18 -14.76
C ILE A 194 -3.37 -11.15 -13.25
N PHE A 195 -2.37 -10.40 -12.78
CA PHE A 195 -2.27 -10.04 -11.38
C PHE A 195 -3.16 -8.82 -11.13
N VAL A 196 -4.13 -8.96 -10.22
CA VAL A 196 -5.06 -7.90 -9.84
C VAL A 196 -4.75 -7.46 -8.42
N MET A 197 -4.53 -6.16 -8.27
CA MET A 197 -4.21 -5.50 -7.02
C MET A 197 -5.20 -4.38 -6.77
N ASN A 198 -5.91 -4.47 -5.66
CA ASN A 198 -6.71 -3.39 -5.12
C ASN A 198 -6.01 -2.88 -3.87
N THR A 199 -5.53 -1.63 -3.90
CA THR A 199 -4.83 -1.06 -2.74
C THR A 199 -5.82 -0.53 -1.70
N PRO A 200 -5.38 -0.41 -0.43
CA PRO A 200 -6.23 0.12 0.63
C PRO A 200 -6.62 1.57 0.36
N GLY A 201 -7.79 1.97 0.86
CA GLY A 201 -8.14 3.39 1.00
C GLY A 201 -7.46 4.02 2.22
N GLY A 202 -7.80 5.26 2.55
CA GLY A 202 -7.52 5.86 3.84
C GLY A 202 -8.75 5.93 4.73
N GLY A 203 -8.59 6.10 6.03
CA GLY A 203 -9.68 6.32 6.97
C GLY A 203 -10.28 7.72 6.87
N GLY A 204 -11.57 7.82 7.19
CA GLY A 204 -12.27 9.09 7.33
C GLY A 204 -11.98 9.78 8.66
N TYR A 205 -12.28 11.07 8.74
CA TYR A 205 -12.09 11.89 9.93
C TYR A 205 -13.37 12.61 10.32
N GLY A 206 -13.68 12.59 11.62
CA GLY A 206 -14.85 13.27 12.19
C GLY A 206 -16.16 12.53 11.91
N LYS A 207 -17.13 12.67 12.81
CA LYS A 207 -18.49 12.15 12.58
C LYS A 207 -19.16 12.91 11.44
N ASP A 208 -19.76 12.16 10.54
CA ASP A 208 -20.65 12.71 9.53
C ASP A 208 -21.98 13.09 10.21
N GLU A 209 -22.32 14.39 10.21
CA GLU A 209 -23.56 14.91 10.83
C GLU A 209 -24.82 14.58 10.03
N THR A 210 -24.69 13.95 8.87
CA THR A 210 -25.83 13.51 8.05
C THR A 210 -26.29 12.07 8.33
N LYS A 211 -25.65 11.38 9.29
CA LYS A 211 -26.07 10.07 9.82
C LYS A 211 -26.81 10.19 11.15
#